data_AF-A0A529XSV1-F1
#
_entry.id   AF-A0A529XSV1-F1
#
_cell.length_a   1.000
_cell.length_b   1.000
_cell.length_c   1.000
_cell.angle_alpha   90.00
_cell.angle_beta   90.00
_cell.angle_gamma   90.00
#
_symmetry.space_group_name_H-M   'P 1'
#
loop_
_entity.id
_entity.type
_entity.pdbx_description
1 polymer ?
#
loop_
_entity_poly.entity_id
_entity_poly.type
_entity_poly.pdbx_seq_one_letter_code
_entity_poly.pdbx_strand_id
1 'polypeptide(L)'
;TDGFQNHETPAISASSPPSDAVVPNTSVPEGADFFDPGMMSKSTVHQEQRGAHIRDVRIVTLSGEPVNVLNTGRRYAVEYWTDFQADARDVGFGIGITSVAGVHLAGAQCRASRIR
;
A
#
# COMPACT_ATOMS: atom_id res chain seq x y z
N THR A 1 -37.14 23.42 74.56
CA THR A 1 -36.96 23.99 73.22
C THR A 1 -35.49 23.85 72.88
N ASP A 2 -35.08 22.67 72.39
CA ASP A 2 -34.88 22.35 70.95
C ASP A 2 -33.85 23.28 70.31
N GLY A 3 -32.73 22.85 69.71
CA GLY A 3 -32.18 21.54 69.40
C GLY A 3 -30.78 21.72 68.77
N PHE A 4 -29.92 20.71 68.88
CA PHE A 4 -28.63 20.60 68.19
C PHE A 4 -28.83 20.08 66.75
N GLN A 5 -28.09 20.61 65.76
CA GLN A 5 -27.89 19.93 64.48
C GLN A 5 -26.52 20.23 63.84
N ASN A 6 -25.90 19.14 63.37
CA ASN A 6 -24.53 18.92 62.86
C ASN A 6 -24.39 19.44 61.38
N HIS A 7 -23.26 19.56 60.64
CA HIS A 7 -22.20 18.59 60.29
C HIS A 7 -21.18 19.18 59.24
N GLU A 8 -19.87 18.87 59.40
CA GLU A 8 -18.74 18.48 58.48
C GLU A 8 -18.61 18.97 56.98
N THR A 9 -17.55 19.72 56.58
CA THR A 9 -16.21 19.42 55.90
C THR A 9 -16.23 19.14 54.35
N PRO A 10 -15.11 19.12 53.54
CA PRO A 10 -13.81 19.84 53.43
C PRO A 10 -13.42 20.33 51.97
N ALA A 11 -12.17 20.85 51.85
CA ALA A 11 -11.27 21.26 50.71
C ALA A 11 -11.44 20.79 49.23
N ILE A 12 -10.97 21.64 48.29
CA ILE A 12 -10.56 21.33 46.88
C ILE A 12 -9.38 22.27 46.48
N SER A 13 -8.12 21.84 46.28
CA SER A 13 -7.43 21.06 45.21
C SER A 13 -7.31 21.73 43.83
N ALA A 14 -6.06 21.95 43.40
CA ALA A 14 -5.61 22.62 42.18
C ALA A 14 -5.87 21.79 40.90
N SER A 15 -6.16 22.46 39.77
CA SER A 15 -6.29 21.83 38.45
C SER A 15 -5.30 22.41 37.43
N SER A 16 -4.46 21.53 36.89
CA SER A 16 -3.67 21.73 35.67
C SER A 16 -4.51 21.30 34.45
N PRO A 17 -4.26 21.83 33.23
CA PRO A 17 -5.06 21.49 32.05
C PRO A 17 -4.73 20.09 31.50
N PRO A 18 -5.73 19.38 30.90
CA PRO A 18 -5.55 18.02 30.38
C PRO A 18 -4.82 18.00 29.03
N SER A 19 -3.78 17.18 28.95
CA SER A 19 -3.00 16.87 27.75
C SER A 19 -3.57 15.61 27.08
N ASP A 20 -4.79 15.69 26.54
CA ASP A 20 -5.46 14.59 25.83
C ASP A 20 -5.80 14.94 24.38
N ALA A 21 -4.81 15.37 23.61
CA ALA A 21 -4.87 15.19 22.17
C ALA A 21 -4.44 13.75 21.85
N VAL A 22 -5.36 12.80 22.02
CA VAL A 22 -5.22 11.43 21.53
C VAL A 22 -5.12 11.49 20.00
N VAL A 23 -3.89 11.45 19.49
CA VAL A 23 -3.64 11.08 18.09
C VAL A 23 -4.02 9.60 17.97
N PRO A 24 -5.03 9.23 17.15
CA PRO A 24 -5.38 7.83 16.99
C PRO A 24 -4.21 7.13 16.31
N ASN A 25 -3.47 6.35 17.09
CA ASN A 25 -2.43 5.48 16.59
C ASN A 25 -3.13 4.38 15.77
N THR A 26 -3.24 4.60 14.46
CA THR A 26 -3.78 3.60 13.53
C THR A 26 -2.72 2.52 13.39
N SER A 27 -2.68 1.59 14.34
CA SER A 27 -1.89 0.38 14.24
C SER A 27 -2.45 -0.44 13.08
N VAL A 28 -1.81 -0.36 11.92
CA VAL A 28 -2.06 -1.28 10.80
C VAL A 28 -1.94 -2.69 11.37
N PRO A 29 -2.95 -3.56 11.22
CA PRO A 29 -2.88 -4.92 11.74
C PRO A 29 -1.63 -5.60 11.17
N GLU A 30 -0.83 -6.19 12.07
CA GLU A 30 0.39 -6.90 11.71
C GLU A 30 0.02 -8.04 10.73
N GLY A 31 0.43 -7.92 9.46
CA GLY A 31 0.06 -8.87 8.39
C GLY A 31 -1.11 -8.44 7.49
N ALA A 32 -1.51 -7.18 7.50
CA ALA A 32 -2.39 -6.59 6.47
C ALA A 32 -1.59 -6.15 5.24
N ASP A 33 -2.10 -6.44 4.05
CA ASP A 33 -1.61 -5.90 2.78
C ASP A 33 -2.29 -4.55 2.56
N PHE A 34 -1.51 -3.54 2.19
CA PHE A 34 -2.03 -2.17 2.06
C PHE A 34 -1.22 -1.36 1.07
N PHE A 35 -1.76 -0.20 0.72
CA PHE A 35 -1.06 0.82 -0.04
C PHE A 35 -0.44 1.84 0.92
N ASP A 36 0.88 1.92 0.93
CA ASP A 36 1.66 2.96 1.58
C ASP A 36 1.99 4.09 0.58
N PRO A 37 1.36 5.28 0.68
CA PRO A 37 1.67 6.41 -0.19
C PRO A 37 3.12 6.89 -0.10
N GLY A 38 3.81 6.61 1.02
CA GLY A 38 5.21 6.96 1.24
C GLY A 38 6.19 6.02 0.53
N MET A 39 5.75 4.82 0.14
CA MET A 39 6.60 3.85 -0.55
C MET A 39 6.62 4.13 -2.06
N MET A 40 7.40 5.13 -2.44
CA MET A 40 7.63 5.54 -3.82
C MET A 40 8.87 4.84 -4.41
N SER A 41 8.78 4.45 -5.69
CA SER A 41 9.93 3.94 -6.44
C SER A 41 11.04 4.98 -6.47
N LYS A 42 12.23 4.63 -5.97
CA LYS A 42 13.41 5.51 -5.99
C LYS A 42 14.01 5.66 -7.38
N SER A 43 13.73 4.72 -8.29
CA SER A 43 14.29 4.70 -9.63
C SER A 43 13.38 3.87 -10.54
N THR A 44 12.61 4.55 -11.38
CA THR A 44 11.83 3.90 -12.44
C THR A 44 12.56 4.10 -13.75
N VAL A 45 13.02 3.01 -14.36
CA VAL A 45 13.69 3.04 -15.67
C VAL A 45 12.71 2.56 -16.72
N HIS A 46 12.36 3.43 -17.64
CA HIS A 46 11.60 3.04 -18.83
C HIS A 46 12.57 2.68 -19.94
N GLN A 47 12.36 1.51 -20.53
CA GLN A 47 13.08 1.11 -21.72
C GLN A 47 12.63 1.95 -22.91
N GLU A 48 13.48 2.05 -23.93
CA GLU A 48 13.16 2.75 -25.16
C GLU A 48 11.87 2.19 -25.79
N GLN A 49 10.93 3.08 -26.10
CA GLN A 49 9.67 2.71 -26.72
C GLN A 49 9.89 2.34 -28.18
N ARG A 50 9.85 1.04 -28.49
CA ARG A 50 9.99 0.50 -29.85
C ARG A 50 8.64 0.03 -30.38
N GLY A 51 7.68 0.95 -30.49
CA GLY A 51 6.33 0.68 -31.01
C GLY A 51 5.27 0.27 -29.98
N ALA A 52 5.66 0.06 -28.71
CA ALA A 52 4.73 -0.21 -27.62
C ALA A 52 5.23 0.44 -26.31
N HIS A 53 4.31 1.02 -25.54
CA HIS A 53 4.59 1.67 -24.27
C HIS A 53 3.88 0.97 -23.12
N ILE A 54 4.60 0.61 -22.05
CA ILE A 54 4.01 0.09 -20.82
C ILE A 54 3.77 1.25 -19.85
N ARG A 55 2.56 1.35 -19.32
CA ARG A 55 2.18 2.36 -18.31
C ARG A 55 1.33 1.79 -17.18
N ASP A 56 1.21 2.57 -16.11
CA ASP A 56 0.40 2.29 -14.92
C ASP A 56 0.64 0.90 -14.31
N VAL A 57 1.92 0.51 -14.23
CA VAL A 57 2.31 -0.75 -13.59
C VAL A 57 1.98 -0.68 -12.11
N ARG A 58 1.18 -1.64 -11.62
CA ARG A 58 0.78 -1.74 -10.21
C ARG A 58 0.60 -3.18 -9.79
N ILE A 59 0.70 -3.40 -8.48
CA ILE A 59 0.32 -4.67 -7.87
C ILE A 59 -1.05 -4.46 -7.23
N VAL A 60 -1.96 -5.40 -7.45
CA VAL A 60 -3.30 -5.37 -6.88
C VAL A 60 -3.59 -6.66 -6.13
N THR A 61 -4.46 -6.57 -5.13
CA THR A 61 -5.10 -7.72 -4.51
C THR A 61 -6.01 -8.42 -5.51
N LEU A 62 -6.51 -9.62 -5.17
CA LEU A 62 -7.50 -10.30 -6.02
C LEU A 62 -8.86 -9.58 -6.09
N SER A 63 -9.13 -8.62 -5.20
CA SER A 63 -10.28 -7.71 -5.28
C SER A 63 -10.03 -6.48 -6.15
N GLY A 64 -8.83 -6.33 -6.71
CA GLY A 64 -8.45 -5.21 -7.57
C GLY A 64 -7.96 -3.97 -6.81
N GLU A 65 -7.72 -4.08 -5.50
CA GLU A 65 -7.21 -2.95 -4.70
C GLU A 65 -5.70 -2.80 -4.88
N PRO A 66 -5.19 -1.61 -5.23
CA PRO A 66 -3.75 -1.39 -5.37
C PRO A 66 -3.06 -1.52 -4.02
N VAL A 67 -1.94 -2.25 -4.00
CA VAL A 67 -1.10 -2.43 -2.81
C VAL A 67 0.36 -2.36 -3.21
N ASN A 68 1.20 -1.88 -2.30
CA ASN A 68 2.65 -1.87 -2.49
C ASN A 68 3.39 -2.48 -1.28
N VAL A 69 2.70 -2.69 -0.16
CA VAL A 69 3.16 -3.55 0.94
C VAL A 69 2.48 -4.92 0.82
N LEU A 70 3.27 -5.96 0.57
CA LEU A 70 2.79 -7.32 0.31
C LEU A 70 3.07 -8.25 1.48
N ASN A 71 2.12 -9.14 1.77
CA ASN A 71 2.32 -10.25 2.69
C ASN A 71 2.66 -11.56 1.98
N THR A 72 3.63 -12.26 2.54
CA THR A 72 4.06 -13.59 2.10
C THR A 72 2.91 -14.59 2.11
N GLY A 73 2.87 -15.49 1.12
CA GLY A 73 1.86 -16.54 1.01
C GLY A 73 0.50 -16.08 0.43
N ARG A 74 0.30 -14.78 0.23
CA ARG A 74 -0.88 -14.24 -0.45
C ARG A 74 -0.69 -14.19 -1.96
N ARG A 75 -1.81 -14.11 -2.69
CA ARG A 75 -1.85 -13.97 -4.15
C ARG A 75 -2.18 -12.54 -4.53
N TYR A 76 -1.45 -12.04 -5.51
CA TYR A 76 -1.61 -10.71 -6.08
C TYR A 76 -1.55 -10.80 -7.60
N ALA A 77 -2.09 -9.81 -8.29
CA ALA A 77 -1.91 -9.62 -9.71
C ALA A 77 -0.99 -8.44 -9.98
N VAL A 78 -0.13 -8.57 -10.99
CA VAL A 78 0.61 -7.44 -11.55
C VAL A 78 -0.18 -6.96 -12.76
N GLU A 79 -0.69 -5.75 -12.68
CA GLU A 79 -1.45 -5.11 -13.74
C GLU A 79 -0.63 -3.99 -14.38
N TYR A 80 -0.77 -3.85 -15.69
CA TYR A 80 -0.25 -2.72 -16.45
C TYR A 80 -1.00 -2.58 -17.77
N TRP A 81 -0.95 -1.39 -18.34
CA TRP A 81 -1.47 -1.12 -19.68
C TRP A 81 -0.33 -1.11 -20.68
N THR A 82 -0.61 -1.54 -21.91
CA THR A 82 0.32 -1.41 -23.02
C THR A 82 -0.35 -0.70 -24.18
N ASP A 83 0.17 0.47 -24.54
CA ASP A 83 -0.30 1.23 -25.68
C ASP A 83 0.57 0.89 -26.91
N PHE A 84 -0.05 0.34 -27.96
CA PHE A 84 0.63 -0.01 -29.21
C PHE A 84 0.44 1.09 -30.25
N GLN A 85 1.51 1.46 -30.95
CA GLN A 85 1.46 2.50 -31.99
C GLN A 85 0.94 1.98 -33.34
N ALA A 86 0.95 0.67 -33.54
CA ALA A 86 0.46 -0.02 -34.72
C ALA A 86 0.14 -1.49 -34.38
N ASP A 87 -0.57 -2.19 -35.28
CA ASP A 87 -0.84 -3.62 -35.18
C ASP A 87 0.43 -4.41 -34.86
N ALA A 88 0.35 -5.29 -33.87
CA ALA A 88 1.47 -6.10 -33.42
C ALA A 88 1.12 -7.60 -33.41
N ARG A 89 2.07 -8.42 -33.87
CA ARG A 89 1.97 -9.88 -33.87
C ARG A 89 3.09 -10.46 -33.03
N ASP A 90 2.85 -11.66 -32.50
CA ASP A 90 3.82 -12.41 -31.69
C ASP A 90 4.31 -11.63 -30.46
N VAL A 91 3.41 -10.86 -29.86
CA VAL A 91 3.71 -10.04 -28.68
C VAL A 91 3.87 -10.96 -27.47
N GLY A 92 4.98 -10.77 -26.75
CA GLY A 92 5.22 -11.40 -25.46
C GLY A 92 5.08 -10.41 -24.32
N PHE A 93 4.53 -10.88 -23.21
CA PHE A 93 4.40 -10.10 -21.98
C PHE A 93 5.15 -10.82 -20.87
N GLY A 94 5.97 -10.09 -20.14
CA GLY A 94 6.87 -10.66 -19.14
C GLY A 94 6.97 -9.80 -17.90
N ILE A 95 7.08 -10.47 -16.74
CA ILE A 95 7.33 -9.84 -15.44
C ILE A 95 8.52 -10.55 -14.81
N GLY A 96 9.43 -9.75 -14.23
CA GLY A 96 10.54 -10.24 -13.41
C GLY A 96 10.54 -9.56 -12.05
N ILE A 97 10.77 -10.34 -11.01
CA ILE A 97 10.91 -9.88 -9.62
C ILE A 97 12.33 -10.20 -9.18
N THR A 98 13.04 -9.17 -8.74
CA THR A 98 14.45 -9.24 -8.38
C THR A 98 14.64 -8.52 -7.05
N SER A 99 15.55 -9.00 -6.21
CA SER A 99 15.94 -8.28 -5.00
C SER A 99 16.67 -6.98 -5.34
N VAL A 100 16.76 -6.06 -4.38
CA VAL A 100 17.54 -4.81 -4.54
C VAL A 100 19.03 -5.06 -4.80
N ALA A 101 19.54 -6.25 -4.45
CA ALA A 101 20.91 -6.67 -4.74
C ALA A 101 21.06 -7.32 -6.14
N GLY A 102 19.99 -7.39 -6.93
CA GLY A 102 20.01 -7.95 -8.29
C GLY A 102 19.79 -9.46 -8.37
N VAL A 103 19.41 -10.13 -7.29
CA VAL A 103 19.13 -11.58 -7.30
C VAL A 103 17.75 -11.83 -7.89
N HIS A 104 17.66 -12.61 -8.97
CA HIS A 104 16.38 -12.99 -9.57
C HIS A 104 15.61 -13.91 -8.62
N LEU A 105 14.39 -13.51 -8.26
CA LEU A 105 13.54 -14.25 -7.33
C LEU A 105 12.49 -15.07 -8.08
N ALA A 106 11.83 -14.46 -9.06
CA ALA A 106 10.78 -15.09 -9.85
C ALA A 106 10.50 -14.32 -11.13
N GLY A 107 9.82 -14.97 -12.07
CA GLY A 107 9.29 -14.33 -13.26
C GLY A 107 8.24 -15.18 -13.95
N ALA A 108 7.43 -14.53 -14.77
CA ALA A 108 6.45 -15.17 -15.63
C ALA A 108 6.48 -14.51 -17.00
N GLN A 109 6.24 -15.30 -18.05
CA GLN A 109 6.13 -14.80 -19.41
C GLN A 109 5.01 -15.53 -20.15
N CYS A 110 4.25 -14.80 -20.95
CA CYS A 110 3.42 -15.40 -21.99
C CYS A 110 3.95 -14.98 -23.36
N ARG A 111 3.84 -15.90 -24.34
CA ARG A 111 4.27 -15.69 -25.72
C ARG A 111 3.06 -15.72 -26.64
N ALA A 112 3.23 -15.09 -27.80
CA ALA A 112 2.34 -15.21 -28.96
C ALA A 112 0.94 -14.61 -28.76
N SER A 113 0.87 -13.39 -28.25
CA SER A 113 -0.35 -12.58 -28.33
C SER A 113 -0.43 -11.83 -29.67
N ARG A 114 -1.64 -11.65 -30.18
CA ARG A 114 -1.94 -10.81 -31.34
C ARG A 114 -2.70 -9.58 -30.86
N ILE A 115 -2.17 -8.40 -31.16
CA ILE A 115 -2.79 -7.11 -30.81
C ILE A 115 -3.28 -6.46 -32.11
N ARG A 116 -4.53 -5.99 -32.09
CA ARG A 116 -5.19 -5.29 -33.18
C ARG A 116 -5.53 -3.87 -32.72
#